data_AF-A0A2N9L411-F1
#
_entry.id   AF-A0A2N9L411-F1
#
_cell.length_a   1.000
_cell.length_b   1.000
_cell.length_c   1.000
_cell.angle_alpha   90.00
_cell.angle_beta   90.00
_cell.angle_gamma   90.00
#
_symmetry.space_group_name_H-M   'P 1'
#
loop_
_entity.id
_entity.type
_entity.pdbx_description
1 polymer ?
#
loop_
_entity_poly.entity_id
_entity_poly.type
_entity_poly.pdbx_seq_one_letter_code
_entity_poly.pdbx_strand_id
1 'polypeptide(L)' 'MPSFEESLKKLETIVEKLEKGDLALEDSLKLFEEGVAASAACKKELDAAEGKVQMLVKQRDGSMKAEAFPAEKS' A
#
# COMPACT_ATOMS: atom_id res chain seq x y z
N MET A 1 4.17 11.43 -1.68
CA MET A 1 4.14 9.96 -1.72
C MET A 1 3.97 9.57 -3.18
N PRO A 2 4.74 8.60 -3.71
CA PRO A 2 4.46 8.05 -5.03
C PRO A 2 3.01 7.53 -5.04
N SER A 3 2.35 7.61 -6.18
CA SER A 3 1.02 7.01 -6.35
C SER A 3 1.09 5.48 -6.35
N PHE A 4 -0.04 4.82 -6.08
CA PHE A 4 -0.17 3.37 -6.24
C PHE A 4 0.35 2.88 -7.60
N GLU A 5 -0.03 3.54 -8.69
CA GLU A 5 0.37 3.17 -10.05
C GLU A 5 1.87 3.26 -10.26
N GLU A 6 2.53 4.29 -9.72
CA GLU A 6 3.98 4.44 -9.79
C GLU A 6 4.70 3.35 -8.98
N SER A 7 4.18 3.02 -7.79
CA SER A 7 4.72 1.98 -6.93
C SER A 7 4.59 0.59 -7.58
N LEU A 8 3.44 0.33 -8.21
CA LEU A 8 3.15 -0.90 -8.93
C LEU A 8 4.07 -1.05 -10.15
N LYS A 9 4.20 0.00 -10.96
CA LYS A 9 5.08 0.01 -12.13
C LYS A 9 6.55 -0.19 -11.77
N LYS A 10 6.98 0.39 -10.65
CA LYS A 10 8.34 0.15 -10.11
C LYS A 10 8.51 -1.31 -9.72
N LEU A 11 7.55 -1.90 -9.02
CA LEU A 11 7.58 -3.32 -8.65
C LEU A 11 7.64 -4.24 -9.88
N GLU A 12 6.80 -4.00 -10.89
CA GLU A 12 6.81 -4.75 -12.15
C GLU A 12 8.18 -4.70 -12.82
N THR A 13 8.78 -3.51 -12.92
CA THR A 13 10.11 -3.33 -13.50
C THR A 13 11.19 -4.08 -12.72
N ILE A 14 11.08 -4.13 -11.39
CA ILE A 14 12.03 -4.86 -10.53
C ILE A 14 11.90 -6.37 -10.77
N VAL A 15 10.67 -6.89 -10.79
CA VAL A 15 10.40 -8.31 -11.06
C VAL A 15 10.95 -8.70 -12.43
N GLU A 16 10.67 -7.91 -13.46
CA GLU A 16 11.18 -8.16 -14.82
C GLU A 16 12.71 -8.24 -14.89
N LYS A 17 13.41 -7.39 -14.11
CA LYS A 17 14.88 -7.41 -14.03
C LYS A 17 15.40 -8.63 -13.28
N LEU A 18 14.75 -9.01 -12.18
CA LEU A 18 15.12 -10.21 -11.42
C LEU A 18 14.89 -11.49 -12.23
N GLU A 19 13.82 -11.56 -13.02
CA GLU A 19 13.51 -12.72 -13.86
C GLU A 19 14.47 -12.90 -15.04
N LYS A 20 15.09 -11.82 -15.55
CA LYS A 20 16.10 -11.89 -16.60
C LYS A 20 17.37 -12.61 -16.16
N GLY A 21 17.71 -12.55 -14.88
CA GLY A 21 18.82 -13.31 -14.29
C GLY A 21 20.21 -12.91 -14.81
N ASP A 22 20.36 -11.76 -15.45
CA ASP A 22 21.61 -11.22 -16.01
C ASP A 22 22.35 -10.28 -15.05
N LEU A 23 21.89 -10.22 -13.79
CA LEU A 23 22.39 -9.32 -12.76
C LEU A 23 23.44 -9.99 -11.87
N ALA A 24 24.39 -9.19 -11.39
CA ALA A 24 25.26 -9.60 -10.31
C ALA A 24 24.46 -9.89 -9.03
N LEU A 25 25.01 -10.73 -8.14
CA LEU A 25 24.35 -11.11 -6.89
C LEU A 25 24.02 -9.87 -6.03
N GLU A 26 24.95 -8.93 -5.90
CA GLU A 26 24.74 -7.70 -5.13
C GLU A 26 23.61 -6.83 -5.69
N ASP A 27 23.51 -6.72 -7.01
CA ASP A 27 22.45 -5.95 -7.66
C ASP A 27 21.09 -6.66 -7.57
N SER A 28 21.09 -7.99 -7.62
CA SER A 28 19.90 -8.81 -7.40
C SER A 28 19.36 -8.64 -5.97
N LEU A 29 20.25 -8.58 -4.97
CA LEU A 29 19.87 -8.32 -3.58
C LEU A 29 19.28 -6.91 -3.39
N LYS A 30 19.91 -5.89 -3.98
CA LYS A 30 19.38 -4.51 -3.93
C LYS A 30 17.99 -4.41 -4.57
N LEU A 31 17.83 -4.99 -5.76
CA LEU A 31 16.55 -5.01 -6.45
C LEU A 31 15.49 -5.78 -5.66
N PHE A 32 15.86 -6.88 -5.02
CA PHE A 32 14.96 -7.61 -4.15
C PHE A 32 14.47 -6.75 -2.97
N GLU A 33 15.39 -6.08 -2.26
CA GLU A 33 15.02 -5.16 -1.16
C GLU A 33 14.10 -4.03 -1.64
N GLU A 34 14.43 -3.42 -2.78
CA GLU A 34 13.57 -2.39 -3.39
C GLU A 34 12.19 -2.94 -3.78
N GLY A 35 12.12 -4.18 -4.27
CA GLY A 35 10.88 -4.85 -4.63
C GLY A 35 10.01 -5.12 -3.41
N VAL A 36 10.59 -5.58 -2.31
CA VAL A 36 9.88 -5.77 -1.03
C VAL A 36 9.31 -4.43 -0.53
N ALA A 37 10.09 -3.37 -0.58
CA ALA A 37 9.65 -2.04 -0.18
C ALA A 37 8.50 -1.51 -1.07
N ALA A 38 8.60 -1.68 -2.39
CA ALA A 38 7.56 -1.27 -3.34
C ALA A 38 6.26 -2.08 -3.14
N SER A 39 6.37 -3.39 -2.90
CA SER A 39 5.22 -4.25 -2.60
C SER A 39 4.51 -3.84 -1.30
N ALA A 40 5.27 -3.54 -0.25
CA ALA A 40 4.72 -3.06 1.02
C ALA A 40 3.99 -1.71 0.85
N ALA A 41 4.51 -0.81 0.02
CA ALA A 41 3.86 0.46 -0.29
C ALA A 41 2.52 0.25 -1.02
N CYS A 42 2.50 -0.62 -2.04
CA CYS A 42 1.28 -0.96 -2.78
C CYS A 42 0.20 -1.52 -1.83
N LYS A 43 0.58 -2.46 -0.96
CA LYS A 43 -0.33 -3.04 0.02
C LYS A 43 -0.91 -1.99 0.95
N LYS A 44 -0.08 -1.08 1.46
CA LYS A 44 -0.54 -0.01 2.36
C LYS A 44 -1.57 0.90 1.69
N GLU A 45 -1.42 1.22 0.41
CA GLU A 45 -2.40 2.02 -0.32
C GLU A 45 -3.71 1.26 -0.54
N LEU A 46 -3.64 -0.03 -0.88
CA LEU A 46 -4.82 -0.88 -1.01
C LEU A 46 -5.58 -1.00 0.31
N ASP A 47 -4.89 -1.24 1.43
CA ASP A 47 -5.48 -1.33 2.76
C ASP A 47 -6.18 0.00 3.14
N ALA A 48 -5.56 1.14 2.81
CA ALA A 48 -6.16 2.46 3.04
C ALA A 48 -7.40 2.71 2.15
N ALA A 49 -7.38 2.26 0.90
CA ALA A 49 -8.53 2.34 0.00
C ALA A 49 -9.67 1.45 0.47
N GLU A 50 -9.39 0.21 0.88
CA GLU A 50 -10.37 -0.72 1.45
C GLU A 50 -11.03 -0.13 2.69
N GLY A 51 -10.23 0.42 3.62
CA GLY A 51 -10.75 1.07 4.83
C GLY A 51 -11.73 2.21 4.53
N LYS A 52 -11.43 3.04 3.52
CA LYS A 52 -12.33 4.11 3.07
C LYS A 52 -13.62 3.56 2.49
N VAL A 53 -13.56 2.52 1.65
CA VAL A 53 -14.74 1.86 1.09
C VAL A 53 -15.61 1.27 2.20
N GLN A 54 -15.02 0.55 3.16
CA GLN A 54 -15.76 -0.02 4.30
C GLN A 54 -16.45 1.07 5.14
N MET A 55 -15.80 2.23 5.34
CA MET A 55 -16.42 3.37 6.04
C MET A 55 -17.63 3.93 5.27
N LEU A 56 -17.50 4.12 3.95
CA LEU A 56 -18.59 4.62 3.11
C LEU A 56 -19.77 3.65 3.05
N VAL A 57 -19.50 2.34 2.96
CA VAL A 57 -20.55 1.31 2.97
C VAL A 57 -21.31 1.31 4.30
N LYS A 58 -20.59 1.37 5.44
CA LYS A 58 -21.21 1.50 6.78
C LYS A 58 -22.01 2.80 6.94
N GLN A 59 -21.58 3.90 6.33
CA GLN A 59 -22.39 5.13 6.35
C GLN A 59 -23.67 4.99 5.51
N ARG A 60 -23.62 4.27 4.39
CA ARG A 60 -24.76 4.06 3.49
C ARG A 60 -25.80 3.09 4.04
N ASP A 61 -25.39 2.09 4.83
CA ASP A 61 -26.31 1.13 5.45
C ASP A 61 -27.08 1.67 6.66
N GLY A 62 -26.83 2.92 7.05
CA GLY A 62 -27.51 3.59 8.15
C GLY A 62 -26.96 3.25 9.55
N SER A 63 -25.89 2.45 9.65
CA SER A 63 -25.19 2.24 10.91
C SER A 63 -24.41 3.50 11.29
N MET A 64 -25.03 4.35 12.11
CA MET A 64 -24.38 5.51 12.72
C MET A 64 -23.13 5.04 13.49
N LYS A 65 -21.94 5.41 13.03
CA LYS A 65 -20.76 5.39 13.90
C LYS A 65 -21.01 6.45 14.98
N ALA A 66 -21.32 6.01 16.20
CA ALA A 66 -21.20 6.85 17.37
C ALA A 66 -19.71 7.18 17.54
N GLU A 67 -19.25 8.28 16.94
CA GLU A 67 -18.05 8.94 17.44
C GLU A 67 -18.40 9.46 18.83
N ALA A 68 -17.88 8.77 19.85
CA ALA A 68 -17.91 9.27 21.21
C ALA A 68 -17.19 10.61 21.21
N PHE A 69 -17.95 11.69 21.37
CA PHE A 69 -17.42 13.02 21.64
C PHE A 69 -16.41 12.89 22.79
N PRO A 70 -15.15 13.35 22.64
CA PRO A 70 -14.30 13.51 23.81
C PRO A 70 -14.97 14.58 24.67
N ALA A 71 -15.50 14.18 25.80
CA ALA A 71 -15.89 15.12 26.83
C ALA A 71 -14.61 15.85 27.27
N GLU A 72 -14.41 17.06 26.77
CA GLU A 72 -13.55 18.04 27.43
C GLU A 72 -13.99 18.09 28.89
N LYS A 73 -13.16 17.50 29.77
CA LYS A 73 -13.26 17.77 31.20
C LYS A 73 -12.40 19.00 31.48
N SER A 74 -13.13 20.10 31.63
CA SER A 74 -12.84 21.26 32.47
C SER A 74 -12.11 20.94 33.78
#